data_AF-A0A323UNH1-F1
#
_entry.id   AF-A0A323UNH1-F1
#
_cell.length_a   1.000
_cell.length_b   1.000
_cell.length_c   1.000
_cell.angle_alpha   90.00
_cell.angle_beta   90.00
_cell.angle_gamma   90.00
#
_symmetry.space_group_name_H-M   'P 1'
#
loop_
_entity.id
_entity.type
_entity.pdbx_description
1 polymer ?
#
loop_
_entity_poly.entity_id
_entity_poly.type
_entity_poly.pdbx_seq_one_letter_code
_entity_poly.pdbx_strand_id
1 'polypeptide(L)'
;MDGFFEMQQLVAEITPDELVSPDVPEGYQTVAGWWATEEAAALDLLENPIGTLFEDEKEIVMKAEQRSILWKSCSAPAALQRVGFTHVKAFPLALLQQHYPSNP
;
A
#
# COMPACT_ATOMS: atom_id res chain seq x y z
N MET A 1 30.06 -0.41 4.87
CA MET A 1 29.19 0.32 3.91
C MET A 1 28.05 -0.64 3.62
N ASP A 2 27.15 -0.84 4.61
CA ASP A 2 26.37 -2.08 4.75
C ASP A 2 24.85 -1.89 4.68
N GLY A 3 24.35 -0.68 4.42
CA GLY A 3 22.90 -0.41 4.41
C GLY A 3 22.16 -0.89 3.15
N PHE A 4 22.87 -1.24 2.08
CA PHE A 4 22.24 -1.67 0.81
C PHE A 4 21.83 -3.16 0.82
N PHE A 5 22.49 -3.98 1.64
CA PHE A 5 22.24 -5.43 1.70
C PHE A 5 21.03 -5.75 2.61
N GLU A 6 20.81 -4.96 3.67
CA GLU A 6 19.64 -5.11 4.57
C GLU A 6 18.31 -4.76 3.88
N MET A 7 18.31 -3.84 2.91
CA MET A 7 17.09 -3.52 2.17
C MET A 7 16.64 -4.63 1.22
N GLN A 8 17.55 -5.49 0.71
CA GLN A 8 17.17 -6.59 -0.18
C GLN A 8 16.60 -7.81 0.55
N GLN A 9 16.98 -8.05 1.82
CA GLN A 9 16.44 -9.17 2.60
C GLN A 9 15.03 -8.91 3.14
N LEU A 10 14.64 -7.65 3.36
CA LEU A 10 13.29 -7.27 3.83
C LEU A 10 12.19 -7.49 2.79
N VAL A 11 12.54 -7.59 1.51
CA VAL A 11 11.59 -7.77 0.40
C VAL A 11 11.09 -9.22 0.29
N ALA A 12 11.81 -10.18 0.86
CA ALA A 12 11.56 -11.60 0.65
C ALA A 12 10.49 -12.23 1.58
N GLU A 13 9.97 -11.51 2.58
CA GLU A 13 9.04 -12.08 3.58
C GLU A 13 7.94 -11.08 4.01
N ILE A 14 7.33 -10.35 3.08
CA ILE A 14 6.17 -9.52 3.42
C ILE A 14 4.92 -10.37 3.40
N THR A 15 4.31 -10.58 4.57
CA THR A 15 3.00 -11.24 4.65
C THR A 15 1.88 -10.21 4.41
N PRO A 16 0.72 -10.63 3.85
CA PRO A 16 -0.42 -9.74 3.65
C PRO A 16 -0.87 -9.05 4.94
N ASP A 17 -0.87 -9.75 6.08
CA ASP A 17 -1.23 -9.18 7.38
C ASP A 17 -0.32 -8.00 7.80
N GLU A 18 0.95 -8.00 7.36
CA GLU A 18 1.90 -6.92 7.66
C GLU A 18 1.73 -5.68 6.78
N LEU A 19 0.85 -5.74 5.79
CA LEU A 19 0.48 -4.64 4.90
C LEU A 19 -0.85 -3.96 5.32
N VAL A 20 -1.53 -4.49 6.34
CA VAL A 20 -2.75 -3.89 6.89
C VAL A 20 -2.41 -2.80 7.90
N SER A 21 -2.89 -1.58 7.65
CA SER A 21 -2.74 -0.45 8.59
C SER A 21 -3.73 -0.60 9.77
N PRO A 22 -3.32 -0.34 11.02
CA PRO A 22 -4.15 -0.62 12.20
C PRO A 22 -5.27 0.40 12.45
N ASP A 23 -5.14 1.62 11.95
CA ASP A 23 -5.99 2.78 12.26
C ASP A 23 -6.64 3.39 11.00
N VAL A 24 -6.94 2.54 10.02
CA VAL A 24 -7.64 2.96 8.79
C VAL A 24 -9.05 3.43 9.13
N PRO A 25 -9.44 4.67 8.74
CA PRO A 25 -10.80 5.16 8.96
C PRO A 25 -11.86 4.36 8.21
N GLU A 26 -13.07 4.25 8.78
CA GLU A 26 -14.20 3.59 8.13
C GLU A 26 -14.50 4.19 6.74
N GLY A 27 -14.70 3.33 5.75
CA GLY A 27 -14.93 3.71 4.34
C GLY A 27 -13.66 4.08 3.55
N TYR A 28 -12.48 3.95 4.16
CA TYR A 28 -11.19 4.17 3.54
C TYR A 28 -10.36 2.87 3.58
N GLN A 29 -9.33 2.80 2.74
CA GLN A 29 -8.31 1.77 2.77
C GLN A 29 -6.99 2.31 2.21
N THR A 30 -5.87 1.73 2.61
CA THR A 30 -4.54 2.05 2.04
C THR A 30 -4.27 1.18 0.81
N VAL A 31 -3.35 1.58 -0.06
CA VAL A 31 -2.96 0.75 -1.21
C VAL A 31 -2.42 -0.60 -0.75
N ALA A 32 -1.52 -0.59 0.24
CA ALA A 32 -0.98 -1.79 0.87
C ALA A 32 -2.09 -2.67 1.46
N GLY A 33 -3.05 -2.08 2.19
CA GLY A 33 -4.16 -2.81 2.77
C GLY A 33 -5.12 -3.39 1.72
N TRP A 34 -5.32 -2.70 0.61
CA TRP A 34 -6.14 -3.20 -0.51
C TRP A 34 -5.50 -4.43 -1.16
N TRP A 35 -4.20 -4.36 -1.47
CA TRP A 35 -3.48 -5.50 -2.03
C TRP A 35 -3.40 -6.67 -1.05
N ALA A 36 -3.25 -6.39 0.24
CA ALA A 36 -3.28 -7.42 1.28
C ALA A 36 -4.61 -8.18 1.36
N THR A 37 -5.74 -7.52 1.10
CA THR A 37 -7.07 -8.14 1.23
C THR A 37 -7.58 -8.74 -0.08
N GLU A 38 -7.40 -8.03 -1.19
CA GLU A 38 -8.01 -8.38 -2.48
C GLU A 38 -7.05 -9.09 -3.43
N GLU A 39 -5.75 -8.81 -3.33
CA GLU A 39 -4.73 -9.27 -4.30
C GLU A 39 -3.55 -9.95 -3.60
N ALA A 40 -3.79 -10.58 -2.45
CA ALA A 40 -2.74 -11.14 -1.59
C ALA A 40 -1.82 -12.12 -2.34
N ALA A 41 -2.42 -12.95 -3.20
CA ALA A 41 -1.69 -13.92 -4.02
C ALA A 41 -0.80 -13.27 -5.09
N ALA A 42 -1.10 -12.04 -5.52
CA ALA A 42 -0.29 -11.32 -6.48
C ALA A 42 0.98 -10.75 -5.85
N LEU A 43 0.99 -10.50 -4.53
CA LEU A 43 2.16 -9.99 -3.82
C LEU A 43 3.35 -10.95 -3.88
N ASP A 44 3.09 -12.26 -3.79
CA ASP A 44 4.12 -13.31 -3.88
C ASP A 44 4.80 -13.38 -5.27
N LEU A 45 4.17 -12.78 -6.29
CA LEU A 45 4.67 -12.75 -7.67
C LEU A 45 5.49 -11.49 -7.96
N LEU A 46 5.49 -10.50 -7.06
CA LEU A 46 6.21 -9.25 -7.25
C LEU A 46 7.68 -9.39 -6.83
N GLU A 47 8.59 -8.96 -7.71
CA GLU A 47 10.02 -8.89 -7.37
C GLU A 47 10.31 -7.79 -6.33
N ASN A 48 9.49 -6.73 -6.30
CA ASN A 48 9.61 -5.63 -5.35
C ASN A 48 8.22 -5.11 -4.93
N PRO A 49 7.50 -5.83 -4.04
CA PRO A 49 6.17 -5.45 -3.57
C PRO A 49 6.11 -4.03 -3.01
N ILE A 50 7.07 -3.62 -2.18
CA ILE A 50 7.08 -2.27 -1.59
C ILE A 50 7.18 -1.19 -2.68
N GLY A 51 8.10 -1.37 -3.64
CA GLY A 51 8.27 -0.45 -4.76
C GLY A 51 7.00 -0.28 -5.58
N THR A 52 6.37 -1.41 -5.96
CA THR A 52 5.11 -1.42 -6.70
C THR A 52 3.99 -0.70 -5.94
N LEU A 53 3.82 -0.98 -4.64
CA LEU A 53 2.81 -0.32 -3.82
C LEU A 53 3.02 1.21 -3.74
N PHE A 54 4.27 1.69 -3.74
CA PHE A 54 4.58 3.11 -3.76
C PHE A 54 4.26 3.79 -5.10
N GLU A 55 4.50 3.10 -6.22
CA GLU A 55 4.14 3.61 -7.55
C GLU A 55 2.63 3.72 -7.68
N ASP A 56 1.91 2.69 -7.28
CA ASP A 56 0.44 2.68 -7.24
C ASP A 56 -0.12 3.79 -6.34
N GLU A 57 0.44 3.99 -5.14
CA GLU A 57 0.03 5.09 -4.26
C GLU A 57 0.18 6.44 -4.95
N LYS A 58 1.30 6.69 -5.66
CA LYS A 58 1.51 7.95 -6.39
C LYS A 58 0.46 8.16 -7.47
N GLU A 59 0.13 7.12 -8.24
CA GLU A 59 -0.90 7.23 -9.27
C GLU A 59 -2.28 7.53 -8.67
N ILE A 60 -2.63 6.87 -7.56
CA ILE A 60 -3.91 7.09 -6.88
C ILE A 60 -3.98 8.50 -6.29
N VAL A 61 -2.88 9.02 -5.72
CA VAL A 61 -2.80 10.42 -5.28
C VAL A 61 -3.07 11.37 -6.44
N MET A 62 -2.41 11.18 -7.59
CA MET A 62 -2.63 12.02 -8.76
C MET A 62 -4.09 11.98 -9.22
N LYS A 63 -4.71 10.79 -9.25
CA LYS A 63 -6.14 10.62 -9.59
C LYS A 63 -7.06 11.30 -8.56
N ALA A 64 -6.72 11.21 -7.27
CA ALA A 64 -7.47 11.85 -6.19
C ALA A 64 -7.41 13.38 -6.31
N GLU A 65 -6.23 13.94 -6.53
CA GLU A 65 -6.01 15.38 -6.69
C GLU A 65 -6.73 15.94 -7.93
N GLN A 66 -6.64 15.25 -9.07
CA GLN A 66 -7.34 15.65 -10.30
C GLN A 66 -8.87 15.70 -10.13
N ARG A 67 -9.41 14.93 -9.19
CA ARG A 67 -10.85 14.81 -8.92
C ARG A 67 -11.28 15.52 -7.64
N SER A 68 -10.38 16.25 -6.98
CA SER A 68 -10.62 16.90 -5.69
C SER A 68 -11.15 15.93 -4.61
N ILE A 69 -10.71 14.67 -4.64
CA ILE A 69 -11.05 13.66 -3.63
C ILE A 69 -10.06 13.76 -2.48
N LEU A 70 -10.58 13.85 -1.27
CA LEU A 70 -9.76 13.91 -0.06
C LEU A 70 -9.27 12.51 0.32
N TRP A 71 -7.99 12.41 0.62
CA TRP A 71 -7.36 11.27 1.27
C TRP A 71 -7.09 11.59 2.74
N LYS A 72 -6.93 10.55 3.56
CA LYS A 72 -6.62 10.65 4.98
C LYS A 72 -5.23 10.10 5.25
N SER A 73 -4.60 10.56 6.31
CA SER A 73 -3.36 9.97 6.82
C SER A 73 -3.70 8.95 7.91
N CYS A 74 -3.04 7.80 7.90
CA CYS A 74 -3.12 6.79 8.95
C CYS A 74 -1.72 6.19 9.19
N SER A 75 -1.58 5.40 10.25
CA SER A 75 -0.34 4.74 10.60
C SER A 75 0.08 3.80 9.48
N ALA A 76 1.38 3.81 9.15
CA ALA A 76 1.94 2.87 8.20
C ALA A 76 1.74 1.43 8.70
N PRO A 77 1.53 0.45 7.80
CA PRO A 77 1.49 -0.95 8.18
C PRO A 77 2.89 -1.46 8.56
N ALA A 78 2.96 -2.58 9.26
CA ALA A 78 4.19 -3.09 9.87
C ALA A 78 5.35 -3.24 8.88
N ALA A 79 5.09 -3.73 7.67
CA ALA A 79 6.10 -3.89 6.61
C ALA A 79 6.74 -2.55 6.21
N LEU A 80 5.92 -1.50 6.08
CA LEU A 80 6.38 -0.15 5.72
C LEU A 80 7.10 0.55 6.89
N GLN A 81 6.71 0.25 8.14
CA GLN A 81 7.42 0.75 9.33
C GLN A 81 8.86 0.24 9.43
N ARG A 82 9.12 -1.01 9.05
CA ARG A 82 10.48 -1.60 9.07
C ARG A 82 11.47 -0.87 8.17
N VAL A 83 10.97 -0.29 7.08
CA VAL A 83 11.78 0.48 6.12
C VAL A 83 11.73 1.99 6.40
N GLY A 84 11.15 2.41 7.52
CA GLY A 84 11.21 3.78 8.04
C GLY A 84 9.99 4.67 7.77
N PHE A 85 8.91 4.16 7.18
CA PHE A 85 7.69 4.95 7.00
C PHE A 85 6.82 4.90 8.25
N THR A 86 6.37 6.07 8.71
CA THR A 86 5.51 6.18 9.91
C THR A 86 4.03 6.30 9.56
N HIS A 87 3.72 6.89 8.41
CA HIS A 87 2.35 7.15 7.97
C HIS A 87 2.19 6.82 6.48
N VAL A 88 0.97 6.44 6.11
CA VAL A 88 0.56 6.16 4.72
C VAL A 88 -0.76 6.84 4.42
N LYS A 89 -1.08 6.97 3.13
CA LYS A 89 -2.35 7.57 2.71
C LYS A 89 -3.43 6.50 2.62
N ALA A 90 -4.57 6.79 3.23
CA ALA A 90 -5.80 6.03 3.07
C ALA A 90 -6.73 6.79 2.11
N PHE A 91 -7.27 6.06 1.15
CA PHE A 91 -8.16 6.58 0.11
C PHE A 91 -9.56 6.03 0.30
N PRO A 92 -10.61 6.75 -0.14
CA PRO A 92 -11.97 6.20 -0.13
C PRO A 92 -12.03 4.89 -0.92
N LEU A 93 -12.73 3.88 -0.40
CA LEU A 93 -12.85 2.56 -1.06
C LEU A 93 -13.34 2.67 -2.51
N ALA A 94 -14.27 3.60 -2.78
CA ALA A 94 -14.79 3.84 -4.13
C ALA A 94 -13.71 4.31 -5.12
N LEU A 95 -12.67 5.03 -4.66
CA LEU A 95 -11.55 5.43 -5.52
C LEU A 95 -10.64 4.23 -5.82
N LEU A 96 -10.39 3.39 -4.81
CA LEU A 96 -9.58 2.17 -4.98
C LEU A 96 -10.25 1.18 -5.91
N GLN A 97 -11.55 0.94 -5.76
CA GLN A 97 -12.35 0.08 -6.67
C GLN A 97 -12.33 0.56 -8.13
N GLN A 98 -12.25 1.87 -8.35
CA GLN A 98 -12.11 2.42 -9.71
C GLN A 98 -10.69 2.26 -10.26
N HIS A 99 -9.68 2.25 -9.39
CA HIS A 99 -8.29 2.07 -9.77
C HIS A 99 -7.96 0.60 -10.03
N TYR A 100 -8.46 -0.29 -9.18
CA TYR A 100 -8.37 -1.75 -9.27
C TYR A 100 -9.77 -2.30 -9.60
N PRO A 101 -10.23 -2.16 -10.85
CA PRO A 101 -11.51 -2.75 -11.23
C PRO A 101 -11.42 -4.26 -11.04
N SER A 102 -12.30 -4.81 -10.20
CA SER A 102 -12.48 -6.25 -10.10
C SER A 102 -12.74 -6.78 -11.50
N ASN A 103 -11.84 -7.62 -12.00
CA ASN A 103 -12.02 -8.22 -13.32
C ASN A 103 -13.25 -9.14 -13.23
N PRO A 104 -14.28 -8.97 -14.07
CA PRO A 104 -15.50 -9.77 -14.03
C PRO A 104 -15.28 -11.25 -14.39
#